data_AF-A0A524IYT9-F1
#
_entry.id   AF-A0A524IYT9-F1
#
_cell.length_a   1.000
_cell.length_b   1.000
_cell.length_c   1.000
_cell.angle_alpha   90.00
_cell.angle_beta   90.00
_cell.angle_gamma   90.00
#
_symmetry.space_group_name_H-M   'P 1'
#
loop_
_entity.id
_entity.type
_entity.pdbx_description
1 polymer ?
#
loop_
_entity_poly.entity_id
_entity_poly.type
_entity_poly.pdbx_seq_one_letter_code
_entity_poly.pdbx_strand_id
1 'polypeptide(L)'
;MQEGTYAPDISRNALYALEGPAITRFACEPCHNIGLPRADGSVGECQSCHLRHTFSLEQVRKPETCNACHIGPDHPQWEIYQESPHGIAYMTGGDDWNWEAEPGTLSPVDLPAATCATCHISGFGNAATTHDVGDRLSWYLFAPISEHRPDWEANINRMQSVCIACHNQNFISGFYADADGATEAVNAWVKESDEIVSPLKQAGYLSPEPFDEPIDFTYFELWHHWGRTAKFGSWMQGPDYVQWHGAYEVLSDLAELTQMAEEIKAKAVEP
;
A
#
# COMPACT_ATOMS: atom_id res chain seq x y z
N MET A 1 -15.31 1.61 12.80
CA MET A 1 -16.18 1.11 11.71
C MET A 1 -15.66 -0.26 11.31
N GLN A 2 -16.52 -1.21 10.94
CA GLN A 2 -16.06 -2.47 10.36
C GLN A 2 -15.32 -2.17 9.05
N GLU A 3 -14.17 -2.80 8.82
CA GLU A 3 -13.42 -2.65 7.57
C GLU A 3 -14.34 -2.94 6.36
N GLY A 4 -14.25 -2.12 5.31
CA GLY A 4 -15.06 -2.30 4.08
C GLY A 4 -16.49 -1.74 4.13
N THR A 5 -16.87 -0.99 5.19
CA THR A 5 -18.15 -0.26 5.18
C THR A 5 -18.11 0.95 4.27
N TYR A 6 -19.15 1.14 3.44
CA TYR A 6 -19.26 2.26 2.51
C TYR A 6 -19.24 3.60 3.26
N ALA A 7 -18.22 4.41 2.99
CA ALA A 7 -17.97 5.70 3.62
C ALA A 7 -17.54 6.75 2.57
N PRO A 8 -18.48 7.26 1.75
CA PRO A 8 -18.19 7.98 0.50
C PRO A 8 -17.40 9.28 0.67
N ASP A 9 -17.50 9.94 1.83
CA ASP A 9 -16.90 11.25 2.08
C ASP A 9 -15.62 11.18 2.93
N ILE A 10 -15.21 10.00 3.40
CA ILE A 10 -14.07 9.86 4.33
C ILE A 10 -12.74 9.60 3.58
N SER A 11 -12.78 9.28 2.28
CA SER A 11 -11.61 8.75 1.55
C SER A 11 -11.04 9.64 0.45
N ARG A 12 -11.64 10.79 0.14
CA ARG A 12 -11.17 11.64 -0.98
C ARG A 12 -10.22 12.71 -0.48
N ASN A 13 -8.95 12.57 -0.86
CA ASN A 13 -7.93 13.59 -0.65
C ASN A 13 -8.33 14.91 -1.34
N ALA A 14 -7.93 16.06 -0.79
CA ALA A 14 -8.18 17.37 -1.38
C ALA A 14 -7.72 17.48 -2.84
N LEU A 15 -6.65 16.77 -3.22
CA LEU A 15 -6.17 16.70 -4.61
C LEU A 15 -7.27 16.24 -5.60
N TYR A 16 -8.13 15.29 -5.22
CA TYR A 16 -9.25 14.86 -6.09
C TYR A 16 -10.18 16.03 -6.45
N ALA A 17 -10.45 16.92 -5.48
CA ALA A 17 -11.29 18.08 -5.71
C ALA A 17 -10.57 19.15 -6.55
N LEU A 18 -9.27 19.39 -6.27
CA LEU A 18 -8.44 20.38 -6.96
C LEU A 18 -8.22 20.04 -8.44
N GLU A 19 -7.98 18.77 -8.77
CA GLU A 19 -7.77 18.30 -10.15
C GLU A 19 -9.04 18.32 -10.99
N GLY A 20 -10.19 18.14 -10.34
CA GLY A 20 -11.50 18.21 -10.97
C GLY A 20 -11.84 17.03 -11.90
N PRO A 21 -13.12 16.95 -12.34
CA PRO A 21 -13.68 15.76 -13.00
C PRO A 21 -13.06 15.42 -14.37
N ALA A 22 -12.42 16.39 -15.03
CA ALA A 22 -11.74 16.16 -16.30
C ALA A 22 -10.50 15.28 -16.15
N ILE A 23 -9.78 15.43 -15.03
CA ILE A 23 -8.57 14.68 -14.70
C ILE A 23 -8.93 13.42 -13.93
N THR A 24 -9.73 13.54 -12.86
CA THR A 24 -10.00 12.43 -11.95
C THR A 24 -10.72 11.26 -12.59
N ARG A 25 -11.49 11.49 -13.66
CA ARG A 25 -12.07 10.43 -14.51
C ARG A 25 -11.02 9.46 -15.07
N PHE A 26 -9.83 9.94 -15.38
CA PHE A 26 -8.73 9.16 -15.95
C PHE A 26 -7.61 8.86 -14.94
N ALA A 27 -7.67 9.47 -13.74
CA ALA A 27 -6.70 9.27 -12.66
C ALA A 27 -7.30 8.44 -11.51
N CYS A 28 -7.98 9.06 -10.56
CA CYS A 28 -8.43 8.40 -9.34
C CYS A 28 -9.58 7.40 -9.57
N GLU A 29 -10.55 7.74 -10.42
CA GLU A 29 -11.79 6.97 -10.57
C GLU A 29 -11.60 5.52 -11.08
N PRO A 30 -10.73 5.25 -12.07
CA PRO A 30 -10.46 3.89 -12.52
C PRO A 30 -10.02 2.93 -11.41
N CYS A 31 -9.21 3.40 -10.46
CA CYS A 31 -8.68 2.56 -9.38
C CYS A 31 -9.61 2.51 -8.15
N HIS A 32 -10.20 3.65 -7.78
CA HIS A 32 -10.95 3.77 -6.52
C HIS A 32 -12.44 3.42 -6.63
N ASN A 33 -12.99 3.28 -7.85
CA ASN A 33 -14.41 2.90 -8.03
C ASN A 33 -14.67 1.39 -7.92
N ILE A 34 -13.66 0.57 -7.58
CA ILE A 34 -13.81 -0.88 -7.39
C ILE A 34 -14.89 -1.23 -6.33
N GLY A 35 -15.12 -0.36 -5.35
CA GLY A 35 -16.15 -0.50 -4.31
C GLY A 35 -17.35 0.44 -4.50
N LEU A 36 -17.58 0.98 -5.71
CA LEU A 36 -18.67 1.92 -5.95
C LEU A 36 -20.04 1.20 -5.89
N PRO A 37 -21.02 1.71 -5.13
CA PRO A 37 -22.39 1.19 -5.15
C PRO A 37 -23.03 1.27 -6.54
N ARG A 38 -23.84 0.28 -6.87
CA ARG A 38 -24.51 0.14 -8.15
C ARG A 38 -26.00 0.48 -8.04
N ALA A 39 -26.64 0.73 -9.19
CA ALA A 39 -28.05 1.11 -9.26
C ALA A 39 -29.01 0.03 -8.71
N ASP A 40 -28.60 -1.23 -8.72
CA ASP A 40 -29.35 -2.37 -8.17
C ASP A 40 -29.09 -2.60 -6.67
N GLY A 41 -28.28 -1.75 -6.03
CA GLY A 41 -27.91 -1.86 -4.62
C GLY A 41 -26.74 -2.80 -4.33
N SER A 42 -26.17 -3.46 -5.33
CA SER A 42 -24.90 -4.20 -5.18
C SER A 42 -23.70 -3.24 -5.06
N VAL A 43 -22.53 -3.75 -4.65
CA VAL A 43 -21.31 -2.96 -4.48
C VAL A 43 -20.20 -3.54 -5.34
N GLY A 44 -19.54 -2.67 -6.10
CA GLY A 44 -18.35 -2.99 -6.89
C GLY A 44 -18.63 -3.67 -8.24
N GLU A 45 -17.53 -4.07 -8.89
CA GLU A 45 -17.52 -4.67 -10.22
C GLU A 45 -16.53 -5.85 -10.24
N CYS A 46 -17.02 -7.09 -10.40
CA CYS A 46 -16.17 -8.28 -10.30
C CYS A 46 -15.08 -8.30 -11.39
N GLN A 47 -15.32 -7.67 -12.54
CA GLN A 47 -14.38 -7.62 -13.66
C GLN A 47 -13.15 -6.73 -13.43
N SER A 48 -13.02 -6.07 -12.28
CA SER A 48 -11.84 -5.24 -11.97
C SER A 48 -10.56 -6.06 -11.93
N CYS A 49 -10.64 -7.33 -11.53
CA CYS A 49 -9.48 -8.23 -11.50
C CYS A 49 -9.54 -9.21 -12.68
N HIS A 50 -10.53 -10.10 -12.75
CA HIS A 50 -10.66 -11.06 -13.86
C HIS A 50 -11.39 -10.41 -15.06
N LEU A 51 -10.63 -10.02 -16.09
CA LEU A 51 -11.11 -9.14 -17.14
C LEU A 51 -12.16 -9.82 -18.02
N ARG A 52 -13.15 -9.02 -18.42
CA ARG A 52 -14.05 -9.40 -19.52
C ARG A 52 -13.27 -9.43 -20.84
N HIS A 53 -13.55 -10.33 -21.76
CA HIS A 53 -14.66 -11.28 -21.78
C HIS A 53 -14.24 -12.73 -21.48
N THR A 54 -13.01 -12.95 -21.02
CA THR A 54 -12.45 -14.29 -20.82
C THR A 54 -12.67 -14.82 -19.41
N PHE A 55 -12.65 -13.94 -18.40
CA PHE A 55 -12.77 -14.33 -16.98
C PHE A 55 -11.76 -15.45 -16.61
N SER A 56 -10.50 -15.28 -17.03
CA SER A 56 -9.43 -16.28 -16.89
C SER A 56 -8.91 -16.37 -15.47
N LEU A 57 -8.77 -17.61 -14.98
CA LEU A 57 -8.19 -17.92 -13.67
C LEU A 57 -6.66 -17.69 -13.67
N GLU A 58 -5.97 -18.06 -14.74
CA GLU A 58 -4.56 -17.71 -14.94
C GLU A 58 -4.33 -16.19 -14.86
N GLN A 59 -5.10 -15.40 -15.62
CA GLN A 59 -4.93 -13.96 -15.67
C GLN A 59 -5.02 -13.33 -14.27
N VAL A 60 -6.03 -13.69 -13.48
CA VAL A 60 -6.23 -13.10 -12.14
C VAL A 60 -5.22 -13.60 -11.09
N ARG A 61 -4.61 -14.77 -11.31
CA ARG A 61 -3.53 -15.29 -10.46
C ARG A 61 -2.18 -14.65 -10.79
N LYS A 62 -2.02 -14.13 -12.00
CA LYS A 62 -0.82 -13.46 -12.44
C LYS A 62 -0.72 -12.02 -11.86
N PRO A 63 0.43 -11.65 -11.29
CA PRO A 63 0.68 -10.34 -10.66
C PRO A 63 0.30 -9.11 -11.49
N GLU A 64 0.40 -9.19 -12.83
CA GLU A 64 0.13 -8.09 -13.77
C GLU A 64 -1.31 -7.57 -13.67
N THR A 65 -2.25 -8.40 -13.22
CA THR A 65 -3.63 -7.97 -12.97
C THR A 65 -3.71 -6.89 -11.89
N CYS A 66 -2.87 -7.00 -10.85
CA CYS A 66 -2.87 -6.07 -9.72
C CYS A 66 -2.22 -4.73 -10.09
N ASN A 67 -1.26 -4.74 -11.01
CA ASN A 67 -0.51 -3.57 -11.48
C ASN A 67 -1.38 -2.49 -12.12
N ALA A 68 -2.61 -2.82 -12.55
CA ALA A 68 -3.55 -1.81 -13.04
C ALA A 68 -3.83 -0.70 -12.01
N CYS A 69 -3.66 -0.97 -10.71
CA CYS A 69 -3.91 -0.02 -9.62
C CYS A 69 -2.78 0.03 -8.58
N HIS A 70 -2.14 -1.11 -8.27
CA HIS A 70 -1.11 -1.24 -7.23
C HIS A 70 0.29 -0.96 -7.78
N ILE A 71 0.52 0.29 -8.13
CA ILE A 71 1.71 0.80 -8.83
C ILE A 71 2.01 2.21 -8.34
N GLY A 72 3.20 2.72 -8.64
CA GLY A 72 3.49 4.15 -8.59
C GLY A 72 3.97 4.63 -7.22
N PRO A 73 4.07 5.95 -7.03
CA PRO A 73 4.92 6.53 -5.98
C PRO A 73 4.38 6.35 -4.55
N ASP A 74 3.08 6.18 -4.37
CA ASP A 74 2.45 6.09 -3.05
C ASP A 74 2.16 4.66 -2.60
N HIS A 75 2.19 3.72 -3.53
CA HIS A 75 1.99 2.32 -3.24
C HIS A 75 2.59 1.44 -4.36
N PRO A 76 3.93 1.37 -4.46
CA PRO A 76 4.65 0.67 -5.54
C PRO A 76 4.68 -0.85 -5.34
N GLN A 77 3.56 -1.49 -5.01
CA GLN A 77 3.57 -2.93 -4.69
C GLN A 77 3.96 -3.79 -5.89
N TRP A 78 3.60 -3.39 -7.11
CA TRP A 78 4.03 -4.06 -8.34
C TRP A 78 5.54 -4.01 -8.52
N GLU A 79 6.14 -2.84 -8.34
CA GLU A 79 7.56 -2.64 -8.53
C GLU A 79 8.39 -3.32 -7.42
N ILE A 80 7.91 -3.24 -6.17
CA ILE A 80 8.47 -4.00 -5.05
C ILE A 80 8.41 -5.50 -5.33
N TYR A 81 7.26 -5.99 -5.82
CA TYR A 81 7.11 -7.41 -6.14
C TYR A 81 8.14 -7.85 -7.19
N GLN A 82 8.29 -7.09 -8.28
CA GLN A 82 9.26 -7.39 -9.33
C GLN A 82 10.71 -7.43 -8.82
N GLU A 83 11.09 -6.54 -7.92
CA GLU A 83 12.43 -6.55 -7.28
C GLU A 83 12.63 -7.78 -6.36
N SER A 84 11.56 -8.21 -5.69
CA SER A 84 11.63 -9.24 -4.66
C SER A 84 12.07 -10.62 -5.20
N PRO A 85 12.63 -11.50 -4.35
CA PRO A 85 12.94 -12.88 -4.74
C PRO A 85 11.73 -13.66 -5.27
N HIS A 86 10.53 -13.37 -4.77
CA HIS A 86 9.29 -13.99 -5.27
C HIS A 86 8.97 -13.56 -6.69
N GLY A 87 9.08 -12.26 -7.00
CA GLY A 87 8.89 -11.75 -8.36
C GLY A 87 9.96 -12.22 -9.32
N ILE A 88 11.23 -12.31 -8.90
CA ILE A 88 12.31 -12.87 -9.72
C ILE A 88 11.99 -14.33 -10.09
N ALA A 89 11.55 -15.14 -9.14
CA ALA A 89 11.18 -16.54 -9.40
C ALA A 89 9.96 -16.64 -10.34
N TYR A 90 8.96 -15.77 -10.17
CA TYR A 90 7.82 -15.67 -11.08
C TYR A 90 8.27 -15.30 -12.51
N MET A 91 9.05 -14.23 -12.68
CA MET A 91 9.46 -13.76 -14.01
C MET A 91 10.39 -14.73 -14.74
N THR A 92 11.14 -15.57 -14.01
CA THR A 92 12.11 -16.50 -14.60
C THR A 92 11.57 -17.91 -14.85
N GLY A 93 10.43 -18.27 -14.27
CA GLY A 93 9.86 -19.62 -14.42
C GLY A 93 8.34 -19.70 -14.49
N GLY A 94 7.62 -18.58 -14.35
CA GLY A 94 6.16 -18.52 -14.25
C GLY A 94 5.41 -19.01 -15.47
N ASP A 95 6.04 -19.03 -16.65
CA ASP A 95 5.42 -19.52 -17.88
C ASP A 95 5.09 -21.02 -17.84
N ASP A 96 5.82 -21.80 -17.02
CA ASP A 96 5.66 -23.25 -16.92
C ASP A 96 4.82 -23.70 -15.70
N TRP A 97 4.22 -22.75 -14.96
CA TRP A 97 3.45 -23.04 -13.75
C TRP A 97 2.02 -23.51 -14.05
N ASN A 98 1.41 -24.19 -13.08
CA ASN A 98 0.02 -24.65 -13.20
C ASN A 98 -0.98 -23.57 -12.73
N TRP A 99 -1.27 -22.63 -13.62
CA TRP A 99 -2.15 -21.50 -13.35
C TRP A 99 -3.63 -21.84 -13.21
N GLU A 100 -4.05 -23.03 -13.65
CA GLU A 100 -5.45 -23.48 -13.69
C GLU A 100 -5.74 -24.56 -12.63
N ALA A 101 -4.83 -24.75 -11.65
CA ALA A 101 -5.09 -25.62 -10.51
C ALA A 101 -6.42 -25.26 -9.82
N GLU A 102 -7.18 -26.26 -9.41
CA GLU A 102 -8.48 -26.05 -8.78
C GLU A 102 -8.38 -25.12 -7.55
N PRO A 103 -9.30 -24.17 -7.36
CA PRO A 103 -9.29 -23.31 -6.19
C PRO A 103 -9.27 -24.12 -4.88
N GLY A 104 -8.35 -23.76 -3.96
CA GLY A 104 -8.16 -24.48 -2.70
C GLY A 104 -7.26 -25.70 -2.78
N THR A 105 -6.77 -26.09 -3.96
CA THR A 105 -5.75 -27.15 -4.12
C THR A 105 -4.36 -26.61 -4.44
N LEU A 106 -4.21 -25.29 -4.63
CA LEU A 106 -2.94 -24.66 -4.96
C LEU A 106 -1.86 -24.96 -3.92
N SER A 107 -0.71 -25.35 -4.42
CA SER A 107 0.45 -25.71 -3.61
C SER A 107 1.75 -25.18 -4.23
N PRO A 108 2.90 -25.31 -3.52
CA PRO A 108 4.20 -24.99 -4.10
C PRO A 108 4.57 -25.84 -5.33
N VAL A 109 3.86 -26.94 -5.60
CA VAL A 109 4.04 -27.72 -6.85
C VAL A 109 3.43 -26.99 -8.03
N ASP A 110 2.31 -26.30 -7.82
CA ASP A 110 1.58 -25.56 -8.87
C ASP A 110 2.18 -24.17 -9.08
N LEU A 111 2.45 -23.47 -7.97
CA LEU A 111 3.04 -22.12 -7.92
C LEU A 111 4.27 -22.13 -6.99
N PRO A 112 5.48 -22.43 -7.51
CA PRO A 112 6.71 -22.50 -6.73
C PRO A 112 7.15 -21.19 -6.06
N ALA A 113 6.61 -20.04 -6.47
CA ALA A 113 6.81 -18.78 -5.77
C ALA A 113 5.47 -18.05 -5.58
N ALA A 114 5.42 -17.19 -4.56
CA ALA A 114 4.22 -16.43 -4.26
C ALA A 114 3.96 -15.35 -5.31
N THR A 115 2.68 -15.14 -5.62
CA THR A 115 2.16 -14.00 -6.38
C THR A 115 1.29 -13.13 -5.46
N CYS A 116 0.84 -11.97 -5.94
CA CYS A 116 -0.13 -11.13 -5.25
C CYS A 116 -1.37 -11.94 -4.83
N ALA A 117 -1.91 -12.73 -5.76
CA ALA A 117 -3.08 -13.57 -5.51
C ALA A 117 -2.79 -14.66 -4.48
N THR A 118 -1.63 -15.33 -4.55
CA THR A 118 -1.22 -16.36 -3.58
C THR A 118 -1.26 -15.82 -2.15
N CYS A 119 -0.69 -14.63 -1.92
CA CYS A 119 -0.62 -14.03 -0.59
C CYS A 119 -1.97 -13.49 -0.11
N HIS A 120 -2.74 -12.83 -0.97
CA HIS A 120 -3.87 -12.02 -0.52
C HIS A 120 -5.26 -12.64 -0.72
N ILE A 121 -5.45 -13.57 -1.66
CA ILE A 121 -6.81 -13.95 -2.13
C ILE A 121 -6.94 -15.47 -2.29
N SER A 122 -6.02 -16.11 -3.00
CA SER A 122 -6.04 -17.54 -3.29
C SER A 122 -5.89 -18.38 -2.02
N GLY A 123 -6.63 -19.49 -1.94
CA GLY A 123 -6.33 -20.53 -0.96
C GLY A 123 -4.98 -21.16 -1.27
N PHE A 124 -4.06 -21.14 -0.29
CA PHE A 124 -2.70 -21.65 -0.41
C PHE A 124 -2.20 -22.11 0.95
N GLY A 125 -1.59 -23.30 1.01
CA GLY A 125 -1.27 -23.94 2.30
C GLY A 125 -2.56 -24.20 3.10
N ASN A 126 -2.63 -23.69 4.33
CA ASN A 126 -3.82 -23.81 5.17
C ASN A 126 -4.78 -22.60 5.06
N ALA A 127 -4.43 -21.58 4.27
CA ALA A 127 -5.29 -20.41 4.10
C ALA A 127 -6.41 -20.72 3.11
N ALA A 128 -7.64 -20.33 3.45
CA ALA A 128 -8.80 -20.47 2.56
C ALA A 128 -8.82 -19.34 1.50
N THR A 129 -9.46 -19.62 0.36
CA THR A 129 -9.73 -18.59 -0.65
C THR A 129 -10.70 -17.54 -0.09
N THR A 130 -10.44 -16.27 -0.35
CA THR A 130 -11.29 -15.14 0.04
C THR A 130 -11.29 -14.07 -1.05
N HIS A 131 -12.37 -13.30 -1.18
CA HIS A 131 -12.40 -12.06 -1.96
C HIS A 131 -12.32 -10.81 -1.08
N ASP A 132 -12.24 -10.99 0.24
CA ASP A 132 -11.91 -9.93 1.18
C ASP A 132 -10.38 -9.79 1.27
N VAL A 133 -9.85 -8.78 0.58
CA VAL A 133 -8.41 -8.49 0.54
C VAL A 133 -7.86 -7.99 1.89
N GLY A 134 -8.74 -7.62 2.84
CA GLY A 134 -8.37 -7.23 4.20
C GLY A 134 -8.12 -8.41 5.14
N ASP A 135 -8.64 -9.60 4.81
CA ASP A 135 -8.66 -10.79 5.68
C ASP A 135 -7.27 -11.27 6.15
N ARG A 136 -6.21 -10.86 5.44
CA ARG A 136 -4.82 -11.27 5.71
C ARG A 136 -3.89 -10.09 6.03
N LEU A 137 -4.43 -8.88 6.18
CA LEU A 137 -3.63 -7.68 6.45
C LEU A 137 -3.56 -7.41 7.96
N SER A 138 -2.36 -7.14 8.47
CA SER A 138 -2.16 -6.79 9.88
C SER A 138 -2.12 -5.29 10.13
N TRP A 139 -1.62 -4.52 9.18
CA TRP A 139 -1.39 -3.08 9.29
C TRP A 139 -2.23 -2.26 8.30
N TYR A 140 -2.54 -1.02 8.68
CA TYR A 140 -2.96 0.03 7.74
C TYR A 140 -1.74 0.75 7.14
N LEU A 141 -0.94 0.05 6.32
CA LEU A 141 0.32 0.61 5.79
C LEU A 141 0.15 1.90 4.96
N PHE A 142 -1.05 2.14 4.41
CA PHE A 142 -1.36 3.37 3.67
C PHE A 142 -1.62 4.59 4.59
N ALA A 143 -1.82 4.40 5.89
CA ALA A 143 -2.07 5.50 6.80
C ALA A 143 -0.77 6.32 7.01
N PRO A 144 -0.85 7.63 7.34
CA PRO A 144 0.34 8.41 7.70
C PRO A 144 1.07 7.77 8.87
N ILE A 145 0.36 7.60 9.99
CA ILE A 145 0.77 6.77 11.12
C ILE A 145 0.05 5.43 10.98
N SER A 146 0.81 4.38 10.67
CA SER A 146 0.28 3.03 10.56
C SER A 146 -0.09 2.50 11.93
N GLU A 147 -1.30 1.96 12.03
CA GLU A 147 -1.77 1.22 13.19
C GLU A 147 -2.14 -0.20 12.76
N HIS A 148 -2.13 -1.11 13.74
CA HIS A 148 -2.68 -2.44 13.54
C HIS A 148 -4.18 -2.38 13.26
N ARG A 149 -4.63 -3.25 12.36
CA ARG A 149 -6.04 -3.45 12.05
C ARG A 149 -6.77 -4.07 13.25
N PRO A 150 -8.10 -3.88 13.42
CA PRO A 150 -8.82 -4.41 14.58
C PRO A 150 -8.61 -5.92 14.82
N ASP A 151 -8.59 -6.73 13.75
CA ASP A 151 -8.43 -8.19 13.81
C ASP A 151 -7.02 -8.66 13.41
N TRP A 152 -6.01 -7.79 13.56
CA TRP A 152 -4.65 -8.04 13.05
C TRP A 152 -4.04 -9.37 13.51
N GLU A 153 -4.28 -9.80 14.76
CA GLU A 153 -3.74 -11.07 15.28
C GLU A 153 -4.27 -12.27 14.49
N ALA A 154 -5.57 -12.28 14.19
CA ALA A 154 -6.17 -13.32 13.36
C ALA A 154 -5.64 -13.23 11.91
N ASN A 155 -5.53 -12.01 11.38
CA ASN A 155 -5.09 -11.76 10.01
C ASN A 155 -3.62 -12.20 9.80
N ILE A 156 -2.73 -11.96 10.78
CA ILE A 156 -1.34 -12.45 10.75
C ILE A 156 -1.32 -13.98 10.70
N ASN A 157 -2.11 -14.65 11.53
CA ASN A 157 -2.17 -16.11 11.51
C ASN A 157 -2.60 -16.65 10.14
N ARG A 158 -3.55 -15.98 9.46
CA ARG A 158 -3.95 -16.34 8.09
C ARG A 158 -2.82 -16.10 7.08
N MET A 159 -2.11 -14.98 7.16
CA MET A 159 -0.99 -14.70 6.25
C MET A 159 0.20 -15.64 6.47
N GLN A 160 0.60 -15.87 7.73
CA GLN A 160 1.69 -16.80 8.07
C GLN A 160 1.37 -18.25 7.65
N SER A 161 0.09 -18.62 7.57
CA SER A 161 -0.36 -19.92 7.02
C SER A 161 -0.07 -20.08 5.52
N VAL A 162 0.09 -18.98 4.78
CA VAL A 162 0.60 -19.00 3.41
C VAL A 162 2.12 -19.17 3.43
N CYS A 163 2.83 -18.40 4.26
CA CYS A 163 4.30 -18.43 4.34
C CYS A 163 4.85 -19.81 4.72
N ILE A 164 4.21 -20.51 5.66
CA ILE A 164 4.66 -21.82 6.17
C ILE A 164 4.61 -22.94 5.13
N ALA A 165 3.90 -22.74 4.01
CA ALA A 165 3.91 -23.69 2.90
C ALA A 165 5.29 -23.80 2.23
N CYS A 166 6.14 -22.77 2.35
CA CYS A 166 7.47 -22.72 1.73
C CYS A 166 8.60 -22.42 2.73
N HIS A 167 8.34 -21.63 3.78
CA HIS A 167 9.34 -21.16 4.72
C HIS A 167 9.20 -21.82 6.09
N ASN A 168 10.30 -21.90 6.84
CA ASN A 168 10.27 -22.37 8.22
C ASN A 168 9.84 -21.25 9.19
N GLN A 169 9.39 -21.64 10.40
CA GLN A 169 8.89 -20.70 11.40
C GLN A 169 9.94 -19.68 11.89
N ASN A 170 11.23 -20.03 11.93
CA ASN A 170 12.26 -19.08 12.38
C ASN A 170 12.39 -17.90 11.41
N PHE A 171 12.33 -18.18 10.10
CA PHE A 171 12.34 -17.13 9.08
C PHE A 171 11.10 -16.24 9.21
N ILE A 172 9.91 -16.85 9.34
CA ILE A 172 8.65 -16.11 9.41
C ILE A 172 8.62 -15.19 10.64
N SER A 173 8.92 -15.71 11.83
CA SER A 173 8.91 -14.89 13.04
C SER A 173 9.94 -13.77 13.02
N GLY A 174 11.14 -14.02 12.47
CA GLY A 174 12.16 -12.99 12.31
C GLY A 174 11.72 -11.89 11.34
N PHE A 175 11.23 -12.28 10.17
CA PHE A 175 10.74 -11.34 9.16
C PHE A 175 9.64 -10.41 9.70
N TYR A 176 8.64 -10.95 10.40
CA TYR A 176 7.56 -10.15 10.97
C TYR A 176 8.06 -9.18 12.04
N ALA A 177 8.94 -9.63 12.94
CA ALA A 177 9.51 -8.76 13.98
C ALA A 177 10.31 -7.59 13.38
N ASP A 178 11.11 -7.87 12.35
CA ASP A 178 11.90 -6.85 11.66
C ASP A 178 11.00 -5.87 10.88
N ALA A 179 9.97 -6.37 10.19
CA ALA A 179 9.02 -5.54 9.44
C ALA A 179 8.13 -4.67 10.34
N ASP A 180 7.72 -5.17 11.51
CA ASP A 180 7.03 -4.39 12.53
C ASP A 180 7.95 -3.25 13.03
N GLY A 181 9.21 -3.56 13.35
CA GLY A 181 10.19 -2.57 13.77
C GLY A 181 10.45 -1.49 12.72
N ALA A 182 10.55 -1.86 11.44
CA ALA A 182 10.68 -0.93 10.33
C ALA A 182 9.43 -0.03 10.18
N THR A 183 8.23 -0.61 10.32
CA THR A 183 6.97 0.14 10.25
C THR A 183 6.91 1.22 11.33
N GLU A 184 7.29 0.88 12.57
CA GLU A 184 7.32 1.83 13.68
C GLU A 184 8.44 2.89 13.54
N ALA A 185 9.58 2.53 12.95
CA ALA A 185 10.63 3.51 12.64
C ALA A 185 10.14 4.56 11.62
N VAL A 186 9.43 4.13 10.58
CA VAL A 186 8.82 5.07 9.62
C VAL A 186 7.74 5.93 10.29
N ASN A 187 6.89 5.34 11.15
CA ASN A 187 5.92 6.10 11.94
C ASN A 187 6.58 7.20 12.78
N ALA A 188 7.77 6.95 13.33
CA ALA A 188 8.51 7.94 14.12
C ALA A 188 8.93 9.15 13.28
N TRP A 189 9.43 8.93 12.06
CA TRP A 189 9.77 10.02 11.13
C TRP A 189 8.56 10.84 10.69
N VAL A 190 7.42 10.18 10.44
CA VAL A 190 6.18 10.90 10.10
C VAL A 190 5.74 11.78 11.28
N LYS A 191 5.81 11.29 12.52
CA LYS A 191 5.53 12.11 13.72
C LYS A 191 6.49 13.29 13.86
N GLU A 192 7.77 13.11 13.54
CA GLU A 192 8.75 14.20 13.53
C GLU A 192 8.36 15.29 12.52
N SER A 193 7.87 14.91 11.35
CA SER A 193 7.35 15.88 10.37
C SER A 193 6.13 16.67 10.90
N ASP A 194 5.25 16.02 11.68
CA ASP A 194 4.12 16.68 12.34
C ASP A 194 4.60 17.72 13.36
N GLU A 195 5.67 17.42 14.10
CA GLU A 195 6.28 18.33 15.08
C GLU A 195 6.91 19.57 14.43
N ILE A 196 7.38 19.45 13.19
CA ILE A 196 7.91 20.58 12.40
C ILE A 196 6.78 21.48 11.89
N VAL A 197 5.74 20.90 11.30
CA VAL A 197 4.70 21.63 10.56
C VAL A 197 3.58 22.15 11.47
N SER A 198 3.19 21.39 12.50
CA SER A 198 2.06 21.76 13.39
C SER A 198 2.23 23.13 14.05
N PRO A 199 3.41 23.54 14.56
CA PRO A 199 3.60 24.86 15.13
C PRO A 199 3.37 26.00 14.13
N LEU A 200 3.72 25.80 12.85
CA LEU A 200 3.48 26.81 11.80
C LEU A 200 1.98 27.01 11.57
N LYS A 201 1.22 25.90 11.48
CA LYS A 201 -0.24 25.91 11.36
C LYS A 201 -0.89 26.60 12.56
N GLN A 202 -0.46 26.26 13.78
CA GLN A 202 -1.01 26.83 15.01
C GLN A 202 -0.71 28.33 15.16
N ALA A 203 0.44 28.79 14.67
CA ALA A 203 0.81 30.20 14.65
C ALA A 203 0.13 31.01 13.53
N GLY A 204 -0.59 30.34 12.63
CA GLY A 204 -1.21 30.98 11.46
C GLY A 204 -0.21 31.44 10.41
N TYR A 205 0.97 30.80 10.36
CA TYR A 205 2.00 31.11 9.36
C TYR A 205 1.78 30.43 8.02
N LEU A 206 0.90 29.42 7.99
CA LEU A 206 0.48 28.73 6.76
C LEU A 206 -0.97 29.09 6.44
N SER A 207 -1.26 29.06 5.14
CA SER A 207 -2.62 29.15 4.60
C SER A 207 -3.49 27.99 5.10
N PRO A 208 -4.81 28.20 5.27
CA PRO A 208 -5.74 27.11 5.54
C PRO A 208 -6.14 26.33 4.28
N GLU A 209 -5.84 26.85 3.08
CA GLU A 209 -6.14 26.16 1.82
C GLU A 209 -5.19 24.96 1.65
N PRO A 210 -5.67 23.78 1.22
CA PRO A 210 -4.81 22.63 1.06
C PRO A 210 -4.00 22.71 -0.24
N PHE A 211 -2.71 22.35 -0.18
CA PHE A 211 -1.84 22.25 -1.36
C PHE A 211 -1.68 23.58 -2.12
N ASP A 212 -1.62 24.70 -1.41
CA ASP A 212 -1.38 26.02 -2.01
C ASP A 212 0.04 26.53 -1.74
N GLU A 213 0.75 25.96 -0.75
CA GLU A 213 2.12 26.29 -0.43
C GLU A 213 3.07 25.10 -0.67
N PRO A 214 4.34 25.33 -1.08
CA PRO A 214 5.29 24.25 -1.32
C PRO A 214 5.46 23.29 -0.13
N ILE A 215 5.39 23.80 1.11
CA ILE A 215 5.53 22.98 2.32
C ILE A 215 4.42 21.94 2.46
N ASP A 216 3.24 22.18 1.89
CA ASP A 216 2.14 21.21 1.90
C ASP A 216 2.48 19.97 1.07
N PHE A 217 3.13 20.16 -0.07
CA PHE A 217 3.53 19.08 -0.96
C PHE A 217 4.64 18.26 -0.32
N THR A 218 5.73 18.89 0.16
CA THR A 218 6.83 18.18 0.83
C THR A 218 6.32 17.42 2.06
N TYR A 219 5.47 18.03 2.87
CA TYR A 219 4.89 17.36 4.05
C TYR A 219 3.99 16.18 3.66
N PHE A 220 3.22 16.32 2.58
CA PHE A 220 2.36 15.25 2.07
C PHE A 220 3.18 14.10 1.49
N GLU A 221 4.14 14.38 0.61
CA GLU A 221 4.98 13.38 -0.06
C GLU A 221 5.79 12.55 0.94
N LEU A 222 6.33 13.18 1.99
CA LEU A 222 7.07 12.53 3.06
C LEU A 222 6.36 11.29 3.60
N TRP A 223 5.08 11.42 3.98
CA TRP A 223 4.34 10.26 4.52
C TRP A 223 3.59 9.49 3.43
N HIS A 224 3.02 10.18 2.44
CA HIS A 224 2.13 9.61 1.43
C HIS A 224 2.90 8.82 0.37
N HIS A 225 4.01 9.35 -0.12
CA HIS A 225 4.84 8.64 -1.11
C HIS A 225 5.87 7.79 -0.40
N TRP A 226 6.79 8.44 0.30
CA TRP A 226 8.01 7.81 0.77
C TRP A 226 7.75 6.94 2.00
N GLY A 227 6.97 7.44 2.95
CA GLY A 227 6.56 6.69 4.14
C GLY A 227 5.79 5.42 3.78
N ARG A 228 4.80 5.51 2.87
CA ARG A 228 4.09 4.32 2.38
C ARG A 228 5.03 3.37 1.64
N THR A 229 5.86 3.88 0.74
CA THR A 229 6.80 3.08 -0.04
C THR A 229 7.76 2.29 0.84
N ALA A 230 8.38 2.93 1.84
CA ALA A 230 9.26 2.27 2.80
C ALA A 230 8.55 1.15 3.58
N LYS A 231 7.31 1.42 4.02
CA LYS A 231 6.47 0.46 4.74
C LYS A 231 6.11 -0.74 3.85
N PHE A 232 5.61 -0.51 2.63
CA PHE A 232 5.31 -1.60 1.70
C PHE A 232 6.56 -2.41 1.32
N GLY A 233 7.70 -1.73 1.07
CA GLY A 233 8.98 -2.36 0.76
C GLY A 233 9.42 -3.35 1.86
N SER A 234 9.23 -2.97 3.13
CA SER A 234 9.60 -3.79 4.29
C SER A 234 8.76 -5.08 4.35
N TRP A 235 7.46 -4.98 4.07
CA TRP A 235 6.52 -6.11 4.12
C TRP A 235 6.54 -7.00 2.88
N MET A 236 7.13 -6.55 1.78
CA MET A 236 7.15 -7.28 0.51
C MET A 236 8.57 -7.59 0.00
N GLN A 237 9.59 -7.41 0.83
CA GLN A 237 11.00 -7.74 0.53
C GLN A 237 11.57 -6.96 -0.67
N GLY A 238 11.27 -5.66 -0.78
CA GLY A 238 11.87 -4.76 -1.77
C GLY A 238 12.89 -3.84 -1.12
N PRO A 239 14.18 -4.23 -1.00
CA PRO A 239 15.17 -3.45 -0.28
C PRO A 239 15.44 -2.07 -0.90
N ASP A 240 15.38 -1.94 -2.22
CA ASP A 240 15.55 -0.64 -2.90
C ASP A 240 14.37 0.30 -2.59
N TYR A 241 13.15 -0.25 -2.52
CA TYR A 241 11.95 0.48 -2.10
C TYR A 241 11.90 0.80 -0.61
N VAL A 242 12.56 0.01 0.25
CA VAL A 242 12.77 0.40 1.65
C VAL A 242 13.74 1.57 1.73
N GLN A 243 14.81 1.54 0.95
CA GLN A 243 15.91 2.51 1.07
C GLN A 243 15.75 3.70 0.13
N TRP A 244 16.10 3.54 -1.14
CA TRP A 244 16.34 4.66 -2.06
C TRP A 244 15.06 5.29 -2.60
N HIS A 245 13.94 4.57 -2.56
CA HIS A 245 12.61 5.13 -2.87
C HIS A 245 11.75 5.39 -1.62
N GLY A 246 12.31 5.15 -0.42
CA GLY A 246 11.58 5.19 0.84
C GLY A 246 12.32 5.97 1.90
N ALA A 247 13.08 5.29 2.75
CA ALA A 247 13.75 5.87 3.92
C ALA A 247 14.67 7.05 3.57
N TYR A 248 15.41 6.98 2.47
CA TYR A 248 16.25 8.10 2.02
C TYR A 248 15.40 9.35 1.74
N GLU A 249 14.31 9.20 1.00
CA GLU A 249 13.43 10.30 0.61
C GLU A 249 12.68 10.87 1.82
N VAL A 250 12.22 10.03 2.77
CA VAL A 250 11.64 10.50 4.04
C VAL A 250 12.63 11.40 4.81
N LEU A 251 13.89 10.97 4.93
CA LEU A 251 14.92 11.73 5.63
C LEU A 251 15.31 13.02 4.88
N SER A 252 15.30 12.98 3.54
CA SER A 252 15.51 14.16 2.70
C SER A 252 14.40 15.19 2.92
N ASP A 253 13.14 14.77 2.85
CA ASP A 253 11.99 15.65 3.06
C ASP A 253 11.93 16.19 4.50
N LEU A 254 12.35 15.42 5.51
CA LEU A 254 12.49 15.95 6.89
C LEU A 254 13.48 17.12 6.97
N ALA A 255 14.62 17.00 6.29
CA ALA A 255 15.61 18.07 6.23
C ALA A 255 15.07 19.30 5.50
N GLU A 256 14.36 19.09 4.38
CA GLU A 256 13.72 20.16 3.62
C GLU A 256 12.62 20.86 4.43
N LEU A 257 11.73 20.10 5.08
CA LEU A 257 10.68 20.66 5.95
C LEU A 257 11.26 21.50 7.08
N THR A 258 12.38 21.06 7.67
CA THR A 258 13.07 21.83 8.71
C THR A 258 13.53 23.19 8.17
N GLN A 259 14.19 23.20 7.01
CA GLN A 259 14.63 24.43 6.36
C GLN A 259 13.44 25.35 6.01
N MET A 260 12.40 24.81 5.38
CA MET A 260 11.19 25.57 5.01
C MET A 260 10.54 26.19 6.24
N ALA A 261 10.45 25.44 7.35
CA ALA A 261 9.87 25.94 8.59
C ALA A 261 10.68 27.10 9.19
N GLU A 262 12.01 27.04 9.14
CA GLU A 262 12.88 28.14 9.57
C GLU A 262 12.71 29.38 8.69
N GLU A 263 12.66 29.23 7.37
CA GLU A 263 12.47 30.33 6.43
C GLU A 263 11.11 31.01 6.61
N ILE A 264 10.04 30.23 6.79
CA ILE A 264 8.68 30.75 7.04
C ILE A 264 8.64 31.53 8.35
N LYS A 265 9.23 30.99 9.43
CA LYS A 265 9.33 31.69 10.72
C LYS A 265 10.15 32.97 10.61
N ALA A 266 11.25 32.97 9.86
CA ALA A 266 12.08 34.15 9.66
C ALA A 266 11.31 35.27 8.95
N LYS A 267 10.59 34.95 7.87
CA LYS A 267 9.75 35.92 7.15
C LYS A 267 8.61 36.48 8.00
N ALA A 268 8.05 35.69 8.91
CA ALA A 268 6.99 36.13 9.83
C ALA A 268 7.49 37.13 10.90
N VAL A 269 8.80 37.22 11.13
CA VAL A 269 9.43 38.12 12.11
C VAL A 269 10.04 39.36 11.44
N GLU A 270 10.11 39.40 10.11
CA GLU A 270 10.54 40.60 9.37
C GLU A 270 9.44 41.70 9.44
N PRO A 271 9.81 42.96 9.77
CA PRO A 271 8.88 44.05 10.06
C PRO A 271 8.17 44.66 8.85
#